data_AF-A0A2T2XHG7-F1
#
_entry.id   AF-A0A2T2XHG7-F1
#
_cell.length_a   1.000
_cell.length_b   1.000
_cell.length_c   1.000
_cell.angle_alpha   90.00
_cell.angle_beta   90.00
_cell.angle_gamma   90.00
#
_symmetry.space_group_name_H-M   'P 1'
#
loop_
_entity.id
_entity.type
_entity.pdbx_description
1 polymer ?
#
loop_
_entity_poly.entity_id
_entity_poly.type
_entity_poly.pdbx_seq_one_letter_code
_entity_poly.pdbx_strand_id
1 'polypeptide(L)'
;MRKIGALAVMIGIMGLAGCGQPTWITIWRGASHPMAYYVVSNMKVPLKDIGGEYSVLNINHGASETSNHLPLGTQIYTIRGESPSRNLAVETSAGNFVKATYWGVSKP
;
A
#
# COMPACT_ATOMS: atom_id res chain seq x y z
N MET A 1 -44.94 5.67 19.83
CA MET A 1 -43.66 6.44 19.92
C MET A 1 -42.59 5.53 20.53
N ARG A 2 -41.40 5.51 19.91
CA ARG A 2 -40.14 4.86 20.35
C ARG A 2 -40.13 3.31 20.21
N LYS A 3 -39.09 2.63 19.75
CA LYS A 3 -37.75 3.02 19.23
C LYS A 3 -37.10 1.76 18.61
N ILE A 4 -36.46 1.97 17.45
CA ILE A 4 -35.17 1.41 17.00
C ILE A 4 -35.09 -0.12 16.78
N GLY A 5 -35.20 -0.51 15.50
CA GLY A 5 -34.67 -1.77 15.00
C GLY A 5 -33.13 -1.72 15.00
N ALA A 6 -32.52 -2.67 15.70
CA ALA A 6 -31.08 -2.87 15.68
C ALA A 6 -30.71 -3.53 14.34
N LEU A 7 -30.15 -2.72 13.44
CA LEU A 7 -29.48 -3.18 12.24
C LEU A 7 -28.20 -3.89 12.70
N ALA A 8 -28.21 -5.22 12.72
CA ALA A 8 -27.02 -6.02 12.95
C ALA A 8 -26.08 -5.84 11.76
N VAL A 9 -25.10 -4.94 11.93
CA VAL A 9 -23.96 -4.81 11.03
C VAL A 9 -23.17 -6.11 11.16
N MET A 10 -23.26 -6.97 10.14
CA MET A 10 -22.33 -8.08 9.96
C MET A 10 -20.92 -7.50 9.77
N ILE A 11 -20.20 -7.34 10.87
CA ILE A 11 -18.76 -7.15 10.84
C ILE A 11 -18.16 -8.51 10.51
N GLY A 12 -18.08 -8.81 9.22
CA GLY A 12 -17.29 -9.94 8.72
C GLY A 12 -15.81 -9.66 8.97
N ILE A 13 -15.32 -9.93 10.17
CA ILE A 13 -13.88 -10.08 10.43
C ILE A 13 -13.49 -11.46 9.92
N MET A 14 -13.45 -11.62 8.60
CA MET A 14 -12.78 -12.74 7.96
C MET A 14 -11.41 -12.25 7.52
N GLY A 15 -10.45 -12.45 8.41
CA GLY A 15 -9.06 -12.07 8.24
C GLY A 15 -8.21 -12.76 9.30
N LEU A 16 -8.26 -14.09 9.34
CA LEU A 16 -7.17 -14.91 9.87
C LEU A 16 -5.93 -14.66 8.99
N ALA A 17 -5.19 -13.59 9.26
CA ALA A 17 -3.78 -13.50 8.96
C ALA A 17 -3.08 -13.60 10.31
N GLY A 18 -2.23 -14.61 10.47
CA GLY A 18 -1.54 -14.88 11.72
C GLY A 18 -0.78 -13.67 12.26
N CYS A 19 -0.34 -13.75 13.52
CA CYS A 19 0.64 -12.83 14.10
C CYS A 19 1.96 -12.90 13.31
N GLY A 20 2.00 -12.29 12.12
CA GLY A 20 3.16 -12.07 11.29
C GLY A 20 3.34 -10.57 11.12
N GLN A 21 4.59 -10.11 11.11
CA GLN A 21 4.88 -8.70 10.88
C GLN A 21 4.26 -8.25 9.55
N PRO A 22 3.73 -7.03 9.46
CA PRO A 22 3.16 -6.53 8.21
C PRO A 22 4.21 -6.45 7.10
N THR A 23 3.83 -6.81 5.87
CA THR A 23 4.64 -6.49 4.69
C THR A 23 4.57 -4.98 4.45
N TRP A 24 5.71 -4.33 4.26
CA TRP A 24 5.80 -2.90 4.02
C TRP A 24 6.88 -2.57 3.01
N ILE A 25 6.74 -1.39 2.41
CA ILE A 25 7.73 -0.79 1.52
C ILE A 25 8.09 0.61 2.04
N THR A 26 9.32 1.03 1.77
CA THR A 26 9.74 2.42 1.96
C THR A 26 9.79 3.16 0.65
N ILE A 27 9.47 4.44 0.73
CA ILE A 27 9.61 5.39 -0.34
C ILE A 27 10.43 6.55 0.17
N TRP A 28 11.54 6.82 -0.53
CA TRP A 28 12.34 8.01 -0.30
C TRP A 28 11.67 9.23 -0.91
N ARG A 29 11.58 10.33 -0.16
CA ARG A 29 10.82 11.54 -0.55
C ARG A 29 11.69 12.73 -0.97
N GLY A 30 12.98 12.53 -1.27
CA GLY A 30 13.90 13.62 -1.58
C GLY A 30 14.94 13.86 -0.49
N ALA A 31 15.97 14.64 -0.82
CA ALA A 31 16.97 15.08 0.15
C ALA A 31 16.25 15.85 1.27
N SER A 32 16.61 15.56 2.52
CA SER A 32 16.04 16.17 3.74
C SER A 32 14.58 15.80 4.08
N HIS A 33 13.96 14.86 3.38
CA HIS A 33 12.63 14.36 3.74
C HIS A 33 12.73 12.97 4.40
N PRO A 34 11.96 12.70 5.47
CA PRO A 34 11.94 11.39 6.08
C PRO A 34 11.41 10.34 5.10
N MET A 35 11.89 9.11 5.22
CA MET A 35 11.32 7.96 4.50
C MET A 35 9.86 7.80 4.88
N ALA A 36 9.02 7.53 3.87
CA ALA A 36 7.62 7.19 4.08
C ALA A 36 7.45 5.67 3.99
N TYR A 37 6.80 5.10 4.99
CA TYR A 37 6.46 3.69 5.05
C TYR A 37 5.03 3.48 4.57
N TYR A 38 4.83 2.46 3.74
CA TYR A 38 3.51 2.02 3.32
C TYR A 38 3.35 0.54 3.67
N VAL A 39 2.22 0.18 4.28
CA VAL A 39 1.86 -1.22 4.53
C VAL A 39 1.24 -1.78 3.26
N VAL A 40 1.80 -2.89 2.80
CA VAL A 40 1.32 -3.65 1.65
C VAL A 40 0.22 -4.58 2.12
N SER A 41 -0.94 -4.46 1.50
CA SER A 41 -2.10 -5.31 1.79
C SER A 41 -2.23 -6.43 0.75
N ASN A 42 -3.08 -7.43 1.02
CA ASN A 42 -3.47 -8.44 0.03
C ASN A 42 -4.57 -7.95 -0.93
N MET A 43 -4.90 -6.66 -0.91
CA MET A 43 -5.93 -6.09 -1.77
C MET A 43 -5.37 -5.86 -3.16
N LYS A 44 -5.92 -6.58 -4.16
CA LYS A 44 -5.51 -6.42 -5.57
C LYS A 44 -5.96 -5.08 -6.14
N VAL A 45 -5.10 -4.48 -6.96
CA VAL A 45 -5.43 -3.29 -7.77
C VAL A 45 -5.56 -3.73 -9.23
N PRO A 46 -6.72 -3.55 -9.88
CA PRO A 46 -6.89 -3.92 -11.28
C PRO A 46 -5.96 -3.13 -12.20
N LEU A 47 -5.44 -3.75 -13.27
CA LEU A 47 -4.54 -3.10 -14.24
C LEU A 47 -5.14 -1.81 -14.82
N LYS A 48 -6.46 -1.76 -15.05
CA LYS A 48 -7.18 -0.56 -15.53
C LYS A 48 -7.09 0.64 -14.59
N ASP A 49 -6.80 0.42 -13.32
CA ASP A 49 -6.73 1.44 -12.27
C ASP A 49 -5.27 1.84 -11.98
N ILE A 50 -4.29 1.19 -12.63
CA ILE A 50 -2.86 1.52 -12.51
C ILE A 50 -2.54 2.76 -13.34
N GLY A 51 -1.89 3.74 -12.71
CA GLY A 51 -1.37 4.94 -13.33
C GLY A 51 0.05 4.75 -13.89
N GLY A 52 0.88 5.78 -13.76
CA GLY A 52 2.31 5.69 -14.09
C GLY A 52 3.14 5.10 -12.95
N GLU A 53 4.37 4.68 -13.29
CA GLU A 53 5.40 4.34 -12.30
C GLU A 53 5.60 5.52 -11.35
N TYR A 54 5.72 5.22 -10.06
CA TYR A 54 5.89 6.22 -9.02
C TYR A 54 7.36 6.66 -8.95
N SER A 55 7.61 7.90 -9.35
CA SER A 55 8.95 8.51 -9.32
C SER A 55 8.94 9.74 -8.40
N VAL A 56 10.02 9.91 -7.65
CA VAL A 56 10.29 11.11 -6.85
C VAL A 56 11.50 11.79 -7.46
N LEU A 57 11.39 13.10 -7.76
CA LEU A 57 12.45 13.87 -8.41
C LEU A 57 12.98 13.27 -9.74
N ASN A 58 12.12 12.61 -10.51
CA ASN A 58 12.45 11.92 -11.78
C ASN A 58 13.47 10.77 -11.67
N ILE A 59 13.70 10.24 -10.47
CA ILE A 59 14.46 9.02 -10.27
C ILE A 59 13.44 7.90 -10.01
N ASN A 60 13.55 6.78 -10.74
CA ASN A 60 12.68 5.62 -10.52
C ASN A 60 12.99 5.02 -9.14
N HIS A 61 12.02 5.15 -8.24
CA HIS A 61 12.13 4.67 -6.88
C HIS A 61 11.36 3.35 -6.78
N GLY A 62 12.04 2.26 -7.12
CA GLY A 62 11.72 0.99 -6.45
C GLY A 62 11.84 1.17 -4.94
N ALA A 63 11.12 0.34 -4.18
CA ALA A 63 11.18 0.41 -2.72
C ALA A 63 12.64 0.29 -2.22
N SER A 64 13.11 1.27 -1.45
CA SER A 64 14.51 1.32 -0.95
C SER A 64 14.80 0.26 0.11
N GLU A 65 13.77 -0.13 0.85
CA GLU A 65 13.72 -1.20 1.83
C GLU A 65 12.31 -1.80 1.77
N THR A 66 12.24 -3.11 1.95
CA THR A 66 11.00 -3.88 2.03
C THR A 66 11.05 -4.80 3.25
N SER A 67 9.89 -5.13 3.83
CA SER A 67 9.80 -6.28 4.76
C SER A 67 9.27 -7.52 4.07
N ASN A 68 9.48 -8.68 4.72
CA ASN A 68 8.80 -9.94 4.44
C ASN A 68 8.67 -10.30 2.96
N HIS A 69 9.83 -10.49 2.31
CA HIS A 69 9.95 -11.20 1.02
C HIS A 69 9.53 -10.45 -0.25
N LEU A 70 9.32 -9.13 -0.23
CA LEU A 70 9.26 -8.38 -1.49
C LEU A 70 10.66 -8.21 -2.08
N PRO A 71 10.90 -8.52 -3.37
CA PRO A 71 12.19 -8.32 -4.01
C PRO A 71 12.68 -6.88 -3.89
N LEU A 72 13.99 -6.69 -3.69
CA LEU A 72 14.59 -5.36 -3.83
C LEU A 72 14.33 -4.84 -5.25
N GLY A 73 14.02 -3.55 -5.38
CA GLY A 73 13.64 -2.97 -6.67
C GLY A 73 12.20 -3.27 -7.11
N THR A 74 11.35 -3.76 -6.20
CA THR A 74 9.91 -3.87 -6.44
C THR A 74 9.36 -2.54 -6.96
N GLN A 75 8.71 -2.60 -8.13
CA GLN A 75 8.18 -1.43 -8.82
C GLN A 75 6.92 -0.92 -8.13
N ILE A 76 6.83 0.40 -8.04
CA ILE A 76 5.74 1.10 -7.37
C ILE A 76 5.02 1.94 -8.43
N TYR A 77 3.71 1.97 -8.36
CA TYR A 77 2.86 2.65 -9.32
C TYR A 77 1.84 3.53 -8.60
N THR A 78 1.40 4.58 -9.28
CA THR A 78 0.24 5.37 -8.85
C THR A 78 -1.06 4.60 -9.12
N ILE A 79 -2.11 4.89 -8.36
CA ILE A 79 -3.47 4.39 -8.61
C ILE A 79 -4.30 5.56 -9.15
N ARG A 80 -4.94 5.37 -10.31
CA ARG A 80 -5.78 6.39 -10.96
C ARG A 80 -6.93 6.78 -10.01
N GLY A 81 -7.11 8.08 -9.83
CA GLY A 81 -8.15 8.62 -8.94
C GLY A 81 -7.81 8.56 -7.45
N GLU A 82 -6.66 8.00 -7.04
CA GLU A 82 -6.20 8.02 -5.65
C GLU A 82 -4.98 8.95 -5.47
N SER A 83 -4.81 9.49 -4.26
CA SER A 83 -3.64 10.32 -3.95
C SER A 83 -2.40 9.45 -3.72
N PRO A 84 -1.29 9.67 -4.45
CA PRO A 84 -0.03 8.95 -4.24
C PRO A 84 0.59 9.14 -2.84
N SER A 85 0.16 10.18 -2.12
CA SER A 85 0.57 10.42 -0.73
C SER A 85 -0.10 9.49 0.28
N ARG A 86 -1.16 8.80 -0.13
CA ARG A 86 -1.95 7.89 0.71
C ARG A 86 -1.92 6.47 0.21
N ASN A 87 -2.07 6.28 -1.10
CA ASN A 87 -2.25 4.96 -1.69
C ASN A 87 -1.41 4.82 -2.95
N LEU A 88 -0.76 3.67 -3.05
CA LEU A 88 0.08 3.28 -4.17
C LEU A 88 -0.20 1.83 -4.52
N ALA A 89 0.20 1.43 -5.72
CA ALA A 89 0.21 0.04 -6.15
C ALA A 89 1.65 -0.49 -6.14
N VAL A 90 1.80 -1.75 -5.76
CA VAL A 90 3.07 -2.47 -5.70
C VAL A 90 2.96 -3.67 -6.62
N GLU A 91 3.87 -3.80 -7.57
CA GLU A 91 3.88 -4.94 -8.49
C GLU A 91 4.63 -6.12 -7.86
N THR A 92 3.91 -7.14 -7.42
CA THR A 92 4.50 -8.31 -6.74
C THR A 92 4.96 -9.40 -7.70
N SER A 93 4.47 -9.36 -8.94
CA SER A 93 4.91 -10.15 -10.10
C SER A 93 4.33 -9.50 -11.36
N ALA A 94 4.83 -9.86 -12.53
CA ALA A 94 4.44 -9.23 -13.80
C ALA A 94 2.90 -9.13 -13.95
N GLY A 95 2.38 -7.91 -13.96
CA GLY A 95 0.95 -7.62 -14.10
C GLY A 95 0.09 -7.85 -12.86
N ASN A 96 0.68 -8.21 -11.71
CA ASN A 96 -0.01 -8.40 -10.45
C ASN A 96 0.29 -7.26 -9.49
N PHE A 97 -0.72 -6.44 -9.23
CA PHE A 97 -0.60 -5.25 -8.39
C PHE A 97 -1.41 -5.42 -7.11
N VAL A 98 -0.82 -5.01 -6.00
CA VAL A 98 -1.50 -4.95 -4.70
C VAL A 98 -1.40 -3.54 -4.12
N LYS A 99 -2.37 -3.19 -3.28
CA LYS A 99 -2.47 -1.86 -2.68
C LYS A 99 -1.51 -1.72 -1.50
N ALA A 100 -0.72 -0.65 -1.52
CA ALA A 100 0.07 -0.18 -0.39
C ALA A 100 -0.52 1.13 0.14
N THR A 101 -0.73 1.19 1.46
CA THR A 101 -1.36 2.33 2.13
C THR A 101 -0.36 3.00 3.06
N TYR A 102 -0.33 4.33 3.06
CA TYR A 102 0.57 5.12 3.89
C TYR A 102 0.38 4.77 5.37
N TRP A 103 1.49 4.46 6.02
CA TRP A 103 1.54 4.15 7.44
C TRP A 103 2.10 5.32 8.24
N GLY A 104 3.24 5.88 7.82
CA GLY A 104 3.93 6.90 8.58
C GLY A 104 5.38 7.11 8.17
N VAL A 105 6.14 7.75 9.06
CA VAL A 105 7.59 7.97 8.94
C VAL A 105 8.40 7.00 9.82
N SER A 106 7.74 6.02 10.42
CA SER A 106 8.33 4.99 11.27
C SER A 106 7.94 3.61 10.76
N LYS A 107 8.83 2.62 10.94
CA LYS A 107 8.60 1.23 10.53
C LYS A 107 7.34 0.67 11.21
N PRO A 108 6.42 0.03 10.46
CA PRO A 108 5.31 -0.73 11.02
C PRO A 108 5.75 -1.95 11.84
#